data_AF-A0A2V7FW39-F1
#
_entry.id   AF-A0A2V7FW39-F1
#
_cell.length_a   1.000
_cell.length_b   1.000
_cell.length_c   1.000
_cell.angle_alpha   90.00
_cell.angle_beta   90.00
_cell.angle_gamma   90.00
#
_symmetry.space_group_name_H-M   'P 1'
#
loop_
_entity.id
_entity.type
_entity.pdbx_description
1 polymer ?
#
loop_
_entity_poly.entity_id
_entity_poly.type
_entity_poly.pdbx_seq_one_letter_code
_entity_poly.pdbx_strand_id
1 'polypeptide(L)'
;MPTSIINQYDSHPITKDLGGVMTLFPLTRSLEAAKTPPKGVNLQPLASTSAQSWGETDRSVFQRGEAKHDPGEKMGPLPVAIVATIDSQATAKAESKPEGVEDKKPAKARIVVVGTADFASNQFLGAQGNRDFFLNVVSWLAEQEDLISIRPKDTRQNPIVLTSAQSNLVLWLPLAVLPGAVLMCGIMVVVHRRRLK
;
A
#
# COMPACT_ATOMS: atom_id res chain seq x y z
N MET A 1 -7.01 10.51 -14.00
CA MET A 1 -5.57 10.66 -13.68
C MET A 1 -4.97 9.27 -13.61
N PRO A 2 -3.82 9.01 -14.21
CA PRO A 2 -3.19 7.68 -14.18
C PRO A 2 -2.74 7.37 -12.75
N THR A 3 -3.21 6.24 -12.23
CA THR A 3 -2.80 5.73 -10.93
C THR A 3 -2.01 4.45 -11.16
N SER A 4 -0.72 4.47 -10.84
CA SER A 4 0.10 3.27 -10.93
C SER A 4 -0.26 2.33 -9.79
N ILE A 5 -0.57 1.10 -10.15
CA ILE A 5 -0.85 0.02 -9.22
C ILE A 5 0.46 -0.71 -8.96
N ILE A 6 0.83 -0.82 -7.69
CA ILE A 6 2.05 -1.46 -7.24
C ILE A 6 1.68 -2.76 -6.52
N ASN A 7 2.24 -3.86 -7.03
CA ASN A 7 2.01 -5.20 -6.51
C ASN A 7 3.29 -6.06 -6.51
N GLN A 8 4.42 -5.51 -6.92
CA GLN A 8 5.73 -6.15 -6.84
C GLN A 8 6.53 -5.46 -5.76
N TYR A 9 6.89 -6.21 -4.72
CA TYR A 9 7.71 -5.72 -3.62
C TYR A 9 8.93 -6.63 -3.46
N ASP A 10 10.08 -6.00 -3.25
CA ASP A 10 11.31 -6.71 -2.92
C ASP A 10 11.33 -7.06 -1.43
N SER A 11 12.15 -8.05 -1.07
CA SER A 11 12.30 -8.49 0.32
C SER A 11 12.95 -7.40 1.18
N HIS A 12 12.17 -6.73 2.03
CA HIS A 12 12.64 -5.71 2.96
C HIS A 12 11.72 -5.64 4.19
N PRO A 13 12.21 -5.26 5.39
CA PRO A 13 11.35 -5.09 6.56
C PRO A 13 10.15 -4.16 6.33
N ILE A 14 10.31 -3.13 5.48
CA ILE A 14 9.23 -2.20 5.11
C ILE A 14 8.07 -2.89 4.37
N THR A 15 8.40 -3.89 3.53
CA THR A 15 7.47 -4.50 2.56
C THR A 15 7.02 -5.90 2.97
N LYS A 16 7.54 -6.44 4.08
CA LYS A 16 7.29 -7.81 4.55
C LYS A 16 5.81 -8.18 4.63
N ASP A 17 4.98 -7.27 5.14
CA ASP A 17 3.54 -7.51 5.34
C ASP A 17 2.66 -7.07 4.16
N LEU A 18 3.28 -6.60 3.08
CA LEU A 18 2.58 -6.15 1.86
C LEU A 18 2.41 -7.28 0.82
N GLY A 19 2.85 -8.50 1.14
CA GLY A 19 2.62 -9.67 0.31
C GLY A 19 1.13 -9.87 0.01
N GLY A 20 0.76 -9.79 -1.27
CA GLY A 20 -0.63 -9.92 -1.71
C GLY A 20 -1.50 -8.67 -1.50
N VAL A 21 -0.91 -7.55 -1.09
CA VAL A 21 -1.60 -6.26 -0.91
C VAL A 21 -1.17 -5.30 -2.01
N MET A 22 -2.13 -4.67 -2.67
CA MET A 22 -1.86 -3.67 -3.71
C MET A 22 -1.74 -2.29 -3.09
N THR A 23 -0.79 -1.48 -3.54
CA THR A 23 -0.67 -0.06 -3.18
C THR A 23 -0.85 0.83 -4.40
N LEU A 24 -1.30 2.07 -4.18
CA LEU A 24 -1.64 3.05 -5.22
C LEU A 24 -0.70 4.24 -5.18
N PHE A 25 0.02 4.46 -6.28
CA PHE A 25 1.04 5.49 -6.42
C PHE A 25 0.62 6.41 -7.57
N PRO A 26 -0.27 7.37 -7.31
CA PRO A 26 -0.77 8.27 -8.36
C PRO A 26 0.35 9.18 -8.87
N LEU A 27 0.39 9.37 -10.19
CA LEU A 27 1.38 10.20 -10.89
C LEU A 27 2.83 9.95 -10.46
N THR A 28 3.17 8.70 -10.15
CA THR A 28 4.50 8.33 -9.66
C THR A 28 5.54 8.36 -10.76
N ARG A 29 6.72 8.87 -10.44
CA ARG A 29 7.90 8.76 -11.29
C ARG A 29 8.63 7.46 -11.02
N SER A 30 9.12 6.82 -12.08
CA SER A 30 10.07 5.72 -11.95
C SER A 30 11.41 6.22 -11.43
N LEU A 31 12.07 5.41 -10.60
CA LEU A 31 13.39 5.63 -10.04
C LEU A 31 14.36 4.61 -10.64
N GLU A 32 15.63 4.99 -10.75
CA GLU A 32 16.71 4.10 -11.17
C GLU A 32 17.83 4.18 -10.15
N ALA A 33 18.28 3.02 -9.65
CA ALA A 33 19.43 2.96 -8.76
C ALA A 33 20.70 3.34 -9.54
N ALA A 34 21.58 4.14 -8.93
CA ALA A 34 22.84 4.52 -9.55
C ALA A 34 23.71 3.27 -9.76
N LYS A 35 24.26 3.11 -10.98
CA LYS A 35 25.14 1.96 -11.33
C LYS A 35 26.40 1.88 -10.47
N THR A 36 26.90 3.04 -10.05
CA THR A 36 28.08 3.18 -9.20
C THR A 36 27.74 4.02 -7.97
N PRO A 37 27.17 3.41 -6.91
CA PRO A 37 26.88 4.12 -5.68
C PRO A 37 28.16 4.56 -4.96
N PRO A 38 28.13 5.64 -4.16
CA PRO A 38 29.26 6.03 -3.31
C PRO A 38 29.67 4.91 -2.35
N LYS A 39 30.93 4.89 -1.91
CA LYS A 39 31.43 3.87 -0.98
C LYS A 39 30.61 3.84 0.31
N GLY A 40 30.19 2.65 0.72
CA GLY A 40 29.39 2.46 1.94
C GLY A 40 27.89 2.73 1.77
N VAL A 41 27.42 3.05 0.55
CA VAL A 41 25.99 3.19 0.22
C VAL A 41 25.49 1.91 -0.44
N ASN A 42 24.46 1.29 0.15
CA ASN A 42 23.72 0.20 -0.45
C ASN A 42 22.37 0.73 -0.94
N LEU A 43 22.03 0.44 -2.20
CA LEU A 43 20.76 0.82 -2.82
C LEU A 43 19.94 -0.44 -3.10
N GLN A 44 18.70 -0.47 -2.61
CA GLN A 44 17.79 -1.59 -2.83
C GLN A 44 16.42 -1.05 -3.29
N PRO A 45 15.84 -1.54 -4.39
CA PRO A 45 14.45 -1.28 -4.70
C PRO A 45 13.52 -1.83 -3.60
N LEU A 46 12.41 -1.15 -3.33
CA LEU A 46 11.40 -1.60 -2.39
C LEU A 46 10.13 -2.05 -3.10
N ALA A 47 9.69 -1.25 -4.08
CA ALA A 47 8.42 -1.45 -4.75
C ALA A 47 8.55 -1.07 -6.22
N SER A 48 7.96 -1.88 -7.09
CA SER A 48 8.03 -1.76 -8.54
C SER A 48 6.66 -1.88 -9.19
N THR A 49 6.48 -1.22 -10.34
CA THR A 49 5.27 -1.35 -11.15
C THR A 49 5.13 -2.75 -11.74
N SER A 50 3.97 -3.05 -12.34
CA SER A 50 3.79 -4.27 -13.13
C SER A 50 4.66 -4.27 -14.40
N ALA A 51 4.89 -5.46 -14.95
CA ALA A 51 5.62 -5.65 -16.21
C ALA A 51 4.91 -5.01 -17.43
N GLN A 52 3.60 -4.78 -17.36
CA GLN A 52 2.82 -4.14 -18.42
C GLN A 52 2.78 -2.62 -18.31
N SER A 53 3.39 -2.06 -17.26
CA SER A 53 3.49 -0.60 -17.11
C SER A 53 4.62 -0.05 -17.98
N TRP A 54 4.54 1.23 -18.33
CA TRP A 54 5.65 1.96 -18.97
C TRP A 54 5.82 3.34 -18.35
N GLY A 55 7.03 3.89 -18.48
CA GLY A 55 7.34 5.24 -18.06
C GLY A 55 6.99 6.23 -19.16
N GLU A 56 5.77 6.78 -19.10
CA GLU A 56 5.29 7.81 -20.03
C GLU A 56 6.14 9.08 -19.97
N THR A 57 6.60 9.54 -21.12
CA THR A 57 7.46 10.73 -21.25
C THR A 57 6.70 11.95 -21.76
N ASP A 58 5.64 11.77 -22.56
CA ASP A 58 4.80 12.86 -23.04
C ASP A 58 3.69 13.19 -22.04
N ARG A 59 3.89 14.30 -21.30
CA ARG A 59 2.90 14.78 -20.32
C ARG A 59 1.57 15.21 -20.93
N SER A 60 1.54 15.51 -22.22
CA SER A 60 0.32 15.98 -22.90
C SER A 60 -0.67 14.84 -23.17
N VAL A 61 -0.20 13.59 -23.21
CA VAL A 61 -1.01 12.36 -23.28
C VAL A 61 -2.02 12.29 -22.11
N PHE A 62 -1.61 12.71 -20.91
CA PHE A 62 -2.48 12.70 -19.73
C PHE A 62 -3.66 13.68 -19.82
N GLN A 63 -3.53 14.76 -20.61
CA GLN A 63 -4.61 15.72 -20.84
C GLN A 63 -5.57 15.23 -21.94
N ARG A 64 -5.04 14.51 -22.93
CA ARG A 64 -5.81 13.90 -24.01
C ARG A 64 -6.56 12.63 -23.58
N GLY A 65 -6.14 11.99 -22.48
CA GLY A 65 -6.73 10.74 -22.01
C GLY A 65 -6.34 9.54 -22.88
N GLU A 66 -5.27 9.67 -23.66
CA GLU A 66 -4.72 8.60 -24.46
C GLU A 66 -3.75 7.78 -23.60
N ALA A 67 -3.59 6.49 -23.90
CA ALA A 67 -2.61 5.63 -23.23
C ALA A 67 -2.00 4.74 -24.29
N LYS A 68 -0.83 5.14 -24.79
CA LYS A 68 -0.11 4.42 -25.83
C LYS A 68 1.37 4.45 -25.48
N HIS A 69 1.99 3.27 -25.50
CA HIS A 69 3.43 3.15 -25.36
C HIS A 69 4.12 3.60 -26.65
N ASP A 70 5.05 4.53 -26.51
CA ASP A 70 5.81 5.07 -27.64
C ASP A 70 7.23 4.47 -27.72
N PRO A 71 7.83 4.40 -28.93
CA PRO A 71 9.19 3.89 -29.11
C PRO A 71 10.21 4.69 -28.30
N GLY A 72 10.95 4.01 -27.41
CA GLY A 72 11.96 4.61 -26.54
C GLY A 72 11.54 4.72 -25.07
N GLU A 73 10.27 4.48 -24.76
CA GLU A 73 9.80 4.46 -23.38
C GLU A 73 10.15 3.13 -22.70
N LYS A 74 10.57 3.22 -21.43
CA LYS A 74 10.97 2.04 -20.65
C LYS A 74 9.73 1.27 -20.22
N MET A 75 9.68 -0.01 -20.58
CA MET A 75 8.71 -0.95 -20.02
C MET A 75 9.09 -1.39 -18.61
N GLY A 76 8.08 -1.77 -17.83
CA GLY A 76 8.24 -2.26 -16.48
C GLY A 76 8.80 -3.67 -16.38
N PRO A 77 9.07 -4.14 -15.15
CA PRO A 77 8.79 -3.46 -13.88
C PRO A 77 9.73 -2.28 -13.62
N LEU A 78 9.16 -1.11 -13.32
CA LEU A 78 9.91 0.10 -13.00
C LEU A 78 9.90 0.31 -11.48
N PRO A 79 11.07 0.45 -10.82
CA PRO A 79 11.10 0.81 -9.41
C PRO A 79 10.43 2.17 -9.19
N VAL A 80 9.59 2.27 -8.16
CA VAL A 80 8.93 3.52 -7.75
C VAL A 80 9.29 3.92 -6.31
N ALA A 81 9.89 3.00 -5.56
CA ALA A 81 10.47 3.26 -4.25
C ALA A 81 11.82 2.56 -4.13
N ILE A 82 12.82 3.26 -3.60
CA ILE A 82 14.18 2.76 -3.37
C ILE A 82 14.59 3.14 -1.95
N VAL A 83 15.26 2.23 -1.26
CA VAL A 83 15.94 2.49 0.01
C VAL A 83 17.44 2.61 -0.20
N ALA A 84 18.06 3.55 0.50
CA ALA A 84 19.49 3.69 0.61
C ALA A 84 19.91 3.56 2.07
N THR A 85 20.84 2.65 2.35
CA THR A 85 21.50 2.54 3.65
C THR A 85 22.95 2.94 3.53
N ILE A 86 23.45 3.67 4.52
CA ILE A 86 24.83 4.13 4.59
C ILE A 86 25.48 3.53 5.83
N ASP A 87 26.43 2.63 5.63
CA ASP A 87 27.20 2.03 6.71
C ASP A 87 28.43 2.89 7.01
N SER A 88 28.42 3.60 8.14
CA SER A 88 29.50 4.52 8.55
C SER A 88 30.87 3.84 8.82
N GLN A 89 30.98 2.51 8.72
CA GLN A 89 32.28 1.83 8.80
C GLN A 89 33.21 2.17 7.62
N ALA A 90 32.67 2.65 6.49
CA ALA A 90 33.47 3.03 5.33
C ALA A 90 34.14 4.42 5.46
N THR A 91 33.63 5.30 6.32
CA THR A 91 34.11 6.68 6.52
C THR A 91 34.90 6.88 7.82
N ALA A 92 34.78 5.98 8.79
CA ALA A 92 35.41 6.13 10.12
C ALA A 92 36.87 5.63 10.23
N LYS A 93 37.64 5.57 9.12
CA LYS A 93 39.08 5.21 9.17
C LYS A 93 40.04 6.41 9.18
N ALA A 94 39.55 7.64 9.33
CA ALA A 94 40.39 8.85 9.25
C ALA A 94 40.62 9.60 10.58
N GLU A 95 39.90 9.32 11.66
CA GLU A 95 40.13 10.02 12.93
C GLU A 95 40.25 9.05 14.11
N SER A 96 41.40 9.13 14.76
CA SER A 96 41.82 8.42 15.96
C SER A 96 40.77 8.45 17.07
N LYS A 97 40.38 7.26 17.54
CA LYS A 97 39.54 7.08 18.75
C LYS A 97 40.28 7.58 20.01
N PRO A 98 39.65 8.38 20.88
CA PRO A 98 39.98 8.41 22.30
C PRO A 98 39.40 7.16 22.97
N GLU A 99 40.16 6.54 23.88
CA GLU A 99 39.72 5.41 24.71
C GLU A 99 38.63 5.86 25.68
N GLY A 100 37.54 5.07 25.80
CA GLY A 100 36.55 5.22 26.87
C GLY A 100 35.08 5.47 26.49
N VAL A 101 34.65 5.23 25.25
CA VAL A 101 33.23 5.37 24.86
C VAL A 101 32.62 3.99 24.60
N GLU A 102 31.55 3.66 25.34
CA GLU A 102 30.68 2.49 25.14
C GLU A 102 30.37 2.24 23.66
N ASP A 103 30.21 0.96 23.29
CA ASP A 103 29.95 0.45 21.94
C ASP A 103 28.76 1.16 21.25
N LYS A 104 29.00 2.35 20.70
CA LYS A 104 28.08 3.00 19.76
C LYS A 104 28.09 2.16 18.50
N LYS A 105 26.98 1.42 18.29
CA LYS A 105 26.66 0.79 16.99
C LYS A 105 26.98 1.82 15.89
N PRO A 106 27.65 1.41 14.79
CA PRO A 106 28.04 2.33 13.74
C PRO A 106 26.79 3.09 13.27
N ALA A 107 26.88 4.43 13.17
CA ALA A 107 25.77 5.25 12.72
C ALA A 107 25.33 4.78 11.32
N LYS A 108 24.12 4.22 11.22
CA LYS A 108 23.51 3.82 9.96
C LYS A 108 22.60 4.93 9.49
N ALA A 109 22.97 5.65 8.44
CA ALA A 109 22.05 6.59 7.83
C ALA A 109 21.10 5.84 6.88
N ARG A 110 19.83 6.20 6.90
CA ARG A 110 18.77 5.54 6.13
C ARG A 110 18.00 6.59 5.35
N ILE A 111 17.78 6.33 4.08
CA ILE A 111 17.00 7.20 3.19
C ILE A 111 16.02 6.32 2.44
N VAL A 112 14.76 6.73 2.38
CA VAL A 112 13.75 6.13 1.51
C VAL A 112 13.30 7.18 0.51
N VAL A 113 13.37 6.85 -0.77
CA VAL A 113 12.93 7.71 -1.87
C VAL A 113 11.72 7.07 -2.52
N VAL A 114 10.64 7.84 -2.68
CA VAL A 114 9.40 7.43 -3.33
C VAL A 114 9.10 8.39 -4.47
N GLY A 115 8.69 7.85 -5.62
CA GLY A 115 8.45 8.61 -6.86
C GLY A 115 7.26 9.57 -6.85
N THR A 116 6.46 9.57 -5.79
CA THR A 116 5.33 10.49 -5.57
C THR A 116 5.17 10.77 -4.08
N ALA A 117 4.64 11.94 -3.72
CA ALA A 117 4.21 12.24 -2.36
C ALA A 117 2.73 11.89 -2.14
N ASP A 118 1.95 11.79 -3.21
CA ASP A 118 0.51 11.65 -3.16
C ASP A 118 0.06 10.31 -2.58
N PHE A 119 0.93 9.28 -2.58
CA PHE A 119 0.65 7.99 -1.91
C PHE A 119 0.35 8.16 -0.41
N ALA A 120 0.93 9.20 0.22
CA ALA A 120 0.76 9.55 1.63
C ALA A 120 -0.27 10.68 1.85
N SER A 121 -0.93 11.16 0.80
CA SER A 121 -2.00 12.16 0.94
C SER A 121 -3.28 11.54 1.52
N ASN A 122 -4.12 12.35 2.18
CA ASN A 122 -5.39 11.87 2.77
C ASN A 122 -6.30 11.14 1.76
N GLN A 123 -6.23 11.50 0.48
CA GLN A 123 -7.01 10.87 -0.59
C GLN A 123 -6.58 9.42 -0.84
N PHE A 124 -5.29 9.12 -0.73
CA PHE A 124 -4.73 7.79 -1.06
C PHE A 124 -4.26 7.02 0.19
N LEU A 125 -4.17 7.66 1.35
CA LEU A 125 -3.79 6.99 2.60
C LEU A 125 -4.81 5.90 3.00
N GLY A 126 -6.10 6.14 2.73
CA GLY A 126 -7.17 5.16 2.94
C GLY A 126 -7.22 4.04 1.89
N ALA A 127 -6.42 4.13 0.82
CA ALA A 127 -6.29 3.05 -0.14
C ALA A 127 -5.59 1.85 0.52
N GLN A 128 -5.96 0.66 0.06
CA GLN A 128 -5.42 -0.59 0.57
C GLN A 128 -3.88 -0.54 0.57
N GLY A 129 -3.25 -0.96 1.67
CA GLY A 129 -1.78 -1.03 1.79
C GLY A 129 -1.01 0.30 1.88
N ASN A 130 -1.53 1.44 1.41
CA ASN A 130 -0.79 2.72 1.38
C ASN A 130 -0.43 3.21 2.78
N ARG A 131 -1.40 3.18 3.70
CA ARG A 131 -1.20 3.50 5.11
C ARG A 131 -0.15 2.58 5.73
N ASP A 132 -0.25 1.28 5.48
CA ASP A 132 0.69 0.29 6.02
C ASP A 132 2.11 0.52 5.49
N PHE A 133 2.27 0.72 4.17
CA PHE A 133 3.56 1.04 3.56
C PHE A 133 4.17 2.33 4.13
N PHE A 134 3.40 3.41 4.22
CA PHE A 134 3.87 4.68 4.78
C PHE A 134 4.32 4.52 6.23
N LEU A 135 3.52 3.85 7.05
CA LEU A 135 3.84 3.62 8.45
C LEU A 135 5.06 2.72 8.63
N ASN A 136 5.22 1.71 7.78
CA ASN A 136 6.40 0.83 7.79
C ASN A 136 7.66 1.61 7.40
N VAL A 137 7.60 2.50 6.41
CA VAL A 137 8.70 3.41 6.05
C VAL A 137 9.11 4.27 7.25
N VAL A 138 8.14 4.92 7.90
CA VAL A 138 8.42 5.80 9.06
C VAL A 138 9.02 5.00 10.23
N SER A 139 8.44 3.85 10.57
CA SER A 139 8.95 2.98 11.64
C SER A 139 10.36 2.48 11.35
N TRP A 140 10.65 2.10 10.10
CA TRP A 140 11.99 1.66 9.70
C TRP A 140 13.02 2.79 9.70
N LEU A 141 12.64 4.00 9.28
CA LEU A 141 13.50 5.18 9.34
C LEU A 141 13.79 5.61 10.78
N ALA A 142 12.85 5.42 11.70
CA ALA A 142 13.01 5.71 13.12
C ALA A 142 13.83 4.66 13.90
N GLU A 143 14.46 3.70 13.22
CA GLU A 143 15.22 2.58 13.83
C GLU A 143 14.40 1.70 14.79
N GLN A 144 13.07 1.75 14.68
CA GLN A 144 12.15 0.93 15.47
C GLN A 144 11.92 -0.44 14.81
N GLU A 145 12.97 -1.11 14.33
CA GLU A 145 12.84 -2.38 13.58
C GLU A 145 12.14 -3.48 14.39
N ASP A 146 12.33 -3.52 15.71
CA ASP A 146 11.66 -4.48 16.60
C ASP A 146 10.16 -4.19 16.77
N LEU A 147 9.73 -2.93 16.66
CA LEU A 147 8.31 -2.51 16.74
C LEU A 147 7.55 -2.63 15.41
N ILE A 148 8.24 -2.89 14.29
CA ILE A 148 7.58 -3.18 13.00
C ILE A 148 6.73 -4.46 13.11
N SER A 149 7.05 -5.36 14.04
CA SER A 149 6.40 -6.67 14.15
C SER A 149 5.08 -6.71 14.93
N ILE A 150 4.64 -5.64 15.61
CA ILE A 150 3.39 -5.66 16.38
C ILE A 150 2.68 -4.30 16.31
N ARG A 151 2.07 -3.97 15.16
CA ARG A 151 0.98 -3.00 15.16
C ARG A 151 -0.29 -3.75 15.59
N PRO A 152 -1.07 -3.26 16.58
CA PRO A 152 -2.39 -3.81 16.83
C PRO A 152 -3.14 -3.81 15.51
N LYS A 153 -3.63 -4.99 15.10
CA LYS A 153 -4.37 -5.14 13.87
C LYS A 153 -5.60 -4.25 14.00
N ASP A 154 -5.56 -3.06 13.40
CA ASP A 154 -6.77 -2.27 13.18
C ASP A 154 -7.73 -3.25 12.51
N THR A 155 -8.93 -3.35 13.05
CA THR A 155 -9.99 -4.21 12.53
C THR A 155 -10.18 -3.79 11.08
N ARG A 156 -9.56 -4.55 10.16
CA ARG A 156 -9.67 -4.30 8.73
C ARG A 156 -11.15 -4.25 8.45
N GLN A 157 -11.64 -3.07 8.09
CA GLN A 157 -12.94 -2.94 7.45
C GLN A 157 -12.77 -3.67 6.12
N ASN A 158 -12.97 -4.98 6.12
CA ASN A 158 -13.13 -5.73 4.89
C ASN A 158 -14.43 -5.20 4.28
N PRO A 159 -14.39 -4.41 3.19
CA PRO A 159 -15.62 -4.04 2.53
C PRO A 159 -16.27 -5.36 2.08
N ILE A 160 -17.50 -5.60 2.53
CA ILE A 160 -18.26 -6.74 2.06
C ILE A 160 -18.62 -6.43 0.61
N VAL A 161 -17.89 -7.04 -0.33
CA VAL A 161 -18.20 -6.93 -1.76
C VAL A 161 -19.42 -7.81 -2.02
N LEU A 162 -20.60 -7.22 -1.90
CA LEU A 162 -21.86 -7.90 -2.20
C LEU A 162 -22.04 -8.00 -3.71
N THR A 163 -22.39 -9.17 -4.20
CA THR A 163 -22.91 -9.30 -5.57
C THR A 163 -24.25 -8.56 -5.68
N SER A 164 -24.67 -8.17 -6.89
CA SER A 164 -25.97 -7.49 -7.09
C SER A 164 -27.14 -8.28 -6.52
N ALA A 165 -27.07 -9.62 -6.57
CA ALA A 165 -28.06 -10.51 -5.97
C ALA A 165 -28.05 -10.45 -4.44
N GLN A 166 -26.87 -10.44 -3.81
CA GLN A 166 -26.74 -10.33 -2.35
C GLN A 166 -27.20 -8.96 -1.82
N SER A 167 -26.90 -7.89 -2.55
CA SER A 167 -27.35 -6.53 -2.21
C SER A 167 -28.88 -6.41 -2.21
N ASN A 168 -29.54 -6.95 -3.26
CA ASN A 168 -31.00 -7.00 -3.31
C ASN A 168 -31.60 -7.82 -2.17
N LEU A 169 -30.98 -8.95 -1.81
CA LEU A 169 -31.49 -9.79 -0.72
C LEU A 169 -31.39 -9.05 0.62
N VAL A 170 -30.26 -8.39 0.90
CA VAL A 170 -30.07 -7.56 2.11
C VAL A 170 -31.07 -6.40 2.17
N LEU A 171 -31.47 -5.83 1.03
CA LEU A 171 -32.49 -4.78 0.96
C LEU A 171 -33.90 -5.30 1.21
N TRP A 172 -34.31 -6.36 0.49
CA TRP A 172 -35.71 -6.82 0.48
C TRP A 172 -36.09 -7.67 1.70
N LEU A 173 -35.12 -8.33 2.33
CA LEU A 173 -35.37 -9.21 3.46
C LEU A 173 -35.92 -8.46 4.69
N PRO A 174 -35.30 -7.38 5.19
CA PRO A 174 -35.88 -6.58 6.27
C PRO A 174 -37.05 -5.70 5.81
N LEU A 175 -37.05 -5.24 4.56
CA LEU A 175 -38.04 -4.28 4.07
C LEU A 175 -39.41 -4.91 3.75
N ALA A 176 -39.42 -6.11 3.16
CA ALA A 176 -40.64 -6.74 2.67
C ALA A 176 -40.89 -8.13 3.28
N VAL A 177 -39.85 -8.97 3.38
CA VAL A 177 -40.04 -10.37 3.81
C VAL A 177 -40.41 -10.44 5.29
N LEU A 178 -39.70 -9.75 6.17
CA LEU A 178 -40.00 -9.78 7.61
C LEU A 178 -41.38 -9.17 7.95
N PRO A 179 -41.73 -7.95 7.49
CA PRO A 179 -43.07 -7.39 7.72
C PRO A 179 -44.18 -8.25 7.09
N GLY A 180 -43.93 -8.79 5.89
CA GLY A 180 -44.87 -9.68 5.20
C GLY A 180 -45.12 -10.98 5.97
N ALA A 181 -44.07 -11.59 6.54
CA ALA A 181 -44.21 -12.79 7.37
C ALA A 181 -45.03 -12.51 8.64
N VAL A 182 -44.81 -11.37 9.30
CA VAL A 182 -45.58 -10.96 10.48
C VAL A 182 -47.06 -10.75 10.14
N LEU A 183 -47.34 -10.06 9.03
CA LEU A 183 -48.72 -9.88 8.53
C LEU A 183 -49.40 -11.21 8.22
N MET A 184 -48.70 -12.12 7.54
CA MET A 184 -49.22 -13.45 7.21
C MET A 184 -49.53 -14.27 8.47
N CYS A 185 -48.63 -14.29 9.45
CA CYS A 185 -48.88 -14.91 10.75
C CYS A 185 -50.11 -14.30 11.44
N GLY A 186 -50.22 -12.96 11.45
CA GLY A 186 -51.37 -12.26 12.03
C GLY A 186 -52.70 -12.63 11.36
N ILE A 187 -52.75 -12.62 10.02
CA ILE A 187 -53.94 -13.02 9.25
C ILE A 187 -54.29 -14.47 9.53
N MET A 188 -53.30 -15.37 9.50
CA MET A 188 -53.50 -16.80 9.73
C MET A 188 -54.11 -17.07 11.12
N VAL A 189 -53.61 -16.40 12.16
CA VAL A 189 -54.16 -16.50 13.53
C VAL A 189 -55.61 -16.01 13.59
N VAL A 190 -55.92 -14.87 12.95
CA VAL A 190 -57.30 -14.32 12.94
C VAL A 190 -58.26 -15.26 12.21
N VAL A 191 -57.87 -15.79 11.05
CA VAL A 191 -58.69 -16.73 10.27
C VAL A 191 -58.90 -18.03 11.03
N HIS A 192 -57.85 -18.58 11.64
CA HIS A 192 -57.95 -19.81 12.44
C HIS A 192 -58.90 -19.60 13.64
N ARG A 193 -58.80 -18.46 14.33
CA ARG A 193 -59.70 -18.10 15.43
C ARG A 193 -61.16 -17.95 15.00
N ARG A 194 -61.41 -17.45 13.78
CA ARG A 194 -62.78 -17.30 13.23
C ARG A 194 -63.38 -18.63 12.80
N ARG A 195 -62.57 -19.66 12.49
CA ARG A 195 -63.03 -21.01 12.13
C ARG A 195 -63.34 -21.90 13.35
N LEU A 196 -62.81 -21.54 14.52
CA LEU A 196 -63.02 -22.25 15.79
C LEU A 196 -64.21 -21.68 16.61
N LYS A 197 -64.84 -20.59 16.15
CA LYS A 197 -66.10 -20.06 16.66
C LYS A 197 -67.22 -20.45 15.71
#